data_AF-A0A5P8M0W6-F1
#
_entry.id   AF-A0A5P8M0W6-F1
#
_cell.length_a   1.000
_cell.length_b   1.000
_cell.length_c   1.000
_cell.angle_alpha   90.00
_cell.angle_beta   90.00
_cell.angle_gamma   90.00
#
_symmetry.space_group_name_H-M   'P 1'
#
loop_
_entity.id
_entity.type
_entity.pdbx_description
1 polymer ?
#
loop_
_entity_poly.entity_id
_entity_poly.type
_entity_poly.pdbx_seq_one_letter_code
_entity_poly.pdbx_strand_id
1 'polypeptide(L)'
;MAGSGGELSDVPHPPFLFAGIRCALEMMLVASLILLLGLPAQNPIVLAVVVLLAFVAMVVVLFWCLNQQMDRWIKHARGKPTVQ
;
A
#
# COMPACT_ATOMS: atom_id res chain seq x y z
N MET A 1 2.17 39.02 24.95
CA MET A 1 2.61 38.73 23.58
C MET A 1 2.00 37.40 23.19
N ALA A 2 0.88 37.46 22.47
CA ALA A 2 0.20 36.31 21.92
C ALA A 2 0.65 36.13 20.46
N GLY A 3 0.94 34.90 20.06
CA GLY A 3 1.12 34.57 18.65
C GLY A 3 2.14 33.47 18.40
N SER A 4 1.70 32.42 17.70
CA SER A 4 2.50 31.41 17.01
C SER A 4 3.01 30.21 17.84
N GLY A 5 2.10 29.48 18.48
CA GLY A 5 2.36 28.10 18.91
C GLY A 5 1.25 27.10 18.60
N GLY A 6 0.13 27.53 17.99
CA GLY A 6 -1.11 26.74 17.96
C GLY A 6 -1.63 26.26 16.60
N GLU A 7 -1.07 26.70 15.47
CA GLU A 7 -1.74 26.55 14.16
C GLU A 7 -1.22 25.40 13.26
N LEU A 8 -0.31 24.54 13.75
CA LEU A 8 0.15 23.36 12.97
C LEU A 8 -0.53 22.04 13.38
N SER A 9 -1.38 22.05 14.40
CA SER A 9 -2.09 20.87 14.92
C SER A 9 -3.44 20.60 14.24
N ASP A 10 -3.81 21.37 13.21
CA ASP A 10 -5.16 21.34 12.64
C ASP A 10 -5.27 20.50 11.35
N VAL A 11 -4.14 19.97 10.86
CA VAL A 11 -4.15 19.07 9.70
C VAL A 11 -4.18 17.63 10.21
N PRO A 12 -5.27 16.86 10.00
CA PRO A 12 -5.34 15.47 10.43
C PRO A 12 -4.23 14.64 9.80
N HIS A 13 -3.53 13.86 10.63
CA HIS A 13 -2.48 12.95 10.18
C HIS A 13 -3.07 11.94 9.17
N PRO A 14 -2.35 11.64 8.08
CA PRO A 14 -2.83 10.69 7.09
C PRO A 14 -3.03 9.30 7.74
N PRO A 15 -4.18 8.63 7.49
CA PRO A 15 -4.52 7.41 8.19
C PRO A 15 -3.63 6.24 7.76
N PHE A 16 -2.70 5.85 8.63
CA PHE A 16 -1.80 4.71 8.39
C PHE A 16 -2.52 3.36 8.47
N LEU A 17 -3.42 3.21 9.45
CA LEU A 17 -4.12 1.96 9.73
C LEU A 17 -4.98 1.51 8.53
N PHE A 18 -5.77 2.43 7.97
CA PHE A 18 -6.69 2.11 6.87
C PHE A 18 -5.93 1.72 5.59
N ALA A 19 -4.83 2.43 5.30
CA ALA A 19 -3.98 2.09 4.17
C ALA A 19 -3.24 0.75 4.38
N GLY A 20 -2.81 0.48 5.60
CA GLY A 20 -2.21 -0.80 5.97
C GLY A 20 -3.19 -1.96 5.78
N ILE A 21 -4.44 -1.82 6.23
CA ILE A 21 -5.50 -2.82 6.03
C ILE A 21 -5.77 -3.05 4.55
N ARG A 22 -5.90 -1.97 3.75
CA ARG A 22 -6.08 -2.09 2.30
C ARG A 22 -4.92 -2.83 1.64
N CYS A 23 -3.68 -2.48 1.97
CA CYS A 23 -2.49 -3.16 1.48
C CYS A 23 -2.52 -4.65 1.84
N ALA A 24 -2.82 -4.99 3.09
CA ALA A 24 -2.94 -6.38 3.53
C ALA A 24 -4.02 -7.16 2.76
N LEU A 25 -5.17 -6.54 2.49
CA LEU A 25 -6.25 -7.15 1.70
C LEU A 25 -5.84 -7.36 0.23
N GLU A 26 -5.20 -6.37 -0.39
CA GLU A 26 -4.69 -6.50 -1.77
C GLU A 26 -3.63 -7.60 -1.87
N MET A 27 -2.73 -7.69 -0.89
CA MET A 27 -1.72 -8.75 -0.79
C MET A 27 -2.33 -10.14 -0.56
N MET A 28 -3.36 -10.23 0.28
CA MET A 28 -4.10 -11.48 0.52
C MET A 28 -4.82 -11.94 -0.76
N LEU A 29 -5.39 -11.01 -1.53
CA LEU A 29 -6.08 -11.31 -2.78
C LEU A 29 -5.10 -11.83 -3.84
N VAL A 30 -3.95 -11.18 -3.99
CA VAL A 30 -2.85 -11.66 -4.84
C VAL A 30 -2.42 -13.07 -4.41
N ALA A 31 -2.10 -13.27 -3.12
CA ALA A 31 -1.71 -14.57 -2.58
C ALA A 31 -2.76 -15.66 -2.85
N SER A 32 -4.05 -15.34 -2.72
CA SER A 32 -5.16 -16.27 -2.96
C SER A 32 -5.26 -16.67 -4.44
N LEU A 33 -5.09 -15.72 -5.36
CA LEU A 33 -5.06 -16.01 -6.80
C LEU A 33 -3.91 -16.94 -7.16
N ILE A 34 -2.73 -16.69 -6.59
CA ILE A 34 -1.55 -17.52 -6.81
C ILE A 34 -1.75 -18.92 -6.23
N LEU A 35 -2.33 -19.02 -5.04
CA LEU A 35 -2.64 -20.31 -4.41
C LEU A 35 -3.58 -21.12 -5.31
N LEU A 36 -4.67 -20.51 -5.79
CA LEU A 36 -5.66 -21.17 -6.64
C LEU A 36 -5.11 -21.58 -8.00
N LEU A 37 -4.22 -20.78 -8.60
CA LEU A 37 -3.65 -21.05 -9.92
C LEU A 37 -2.38 -21.93 -9.85
N GLY A 38 -1.63 -21.85 -8.76
CA GLY A 38 -0.33 -22.49 -8.57
C GLY A 38 -0.41 -23.90 -7.97
N LEU A 39 -1.30 -24.16 -7.00
CA LEU A 39 -1.48 -25.51 -6.42
C LEU A 39 -1.87 -26.60 -7.45
N PRO A 40 -2.73 -26.34 -8.45
CA PRO A 40 -3.06 -27.35 -9.45
C PRO A 40 -1.98 -27.51 -10.53
N ALA A 41 -0.89 -26.73 -10.51
CA ALA A 41 0.15 -26.81 -11.53
C ALA A 41 1.03 -28.05 -11.33
N GLN A 42 0.78 -29.10 -12.11
CA GLN A 42 1.63 -30.30 -12.14
C GLN A 42 2.96 -30.07 -12.89
N ASN A 43 3.03 -29.03 -13.72
CA ASN A 43 4.23 -28.68 -14.47
C ASN A 43 5.11 -27.69 -13.67
N PRO A 44 6.35 -28.06 -13.32
CA PRO A 44 7.23 -27.22 -12.50
C PRO A 44 7.60 -25.88 -13.18
N ILE A 45 7.65 -25.84 -14.51
CA ILE A 45 7.93 -24.60 -15.26
C ILE A 45 6.76 -23.63 -15.09
N VAL A 46 5.52 -24.12 -15.20
CA VAL A 46 4.32 -23.30 -15.02
C VAL A 46 4.25 -22.77 -13.59
N LEU A 47 4.54 -23.61 -12.61
CA LEU A 47 4.60 -23.21 -11.21
C LEU A 47 5.67 -22.13 -10.96
N ALA A 48 6.87 -22.28 -11.53
CA ALA A 48 7.93 -21.27 -11.41
C ALA A 48 7.53 -19.91 -12.01
N VAL A 49 6.87 -19.91 -13.17
CA VAL A 49 6.35 -18.67 -13.80
C VAL A 49 5.27 -18.02 -12.92
N VAL A 50 4.34 -18.82 -12.39
CA VAL A 50 3.29 -18.32 -11.48
C VAL A 50 3.89 -17.71 -10.21
N VAL A 51 4.91 -18.33 -9.62
CA VAL A 51 5.62 -17.82 -8.45
C VAL A 51 6.42 -16.54 -8.76
N LEU A 52 7.00 -16.44 -9.96
CA LEU A 52 7.68 -15.21 -10.38
C LEU A 52 6.68 -14.05 -10.55
N LEU A 53 5.58 -14.30 -11.26
CA LEU A 53 4.51 -13.31 -11.45
C LEU A 53 3.88 -12.89 -10.12
N ALA A 54 3.70 -13.84 -9.20
CA ALA A 54 3.26 -13.60 -7.84
C ALA A 54 4.15 -12.58 -7.12
N PHE A 55 5.45 -12.83 -7.14
CA PHE A 55 6.43 -11.98 -6.47
C PHE A 55 6.44 -10.57 -7.07
N VAL A 56 6.40 -10.46 -8.40
CA VAL A 56 6.31 -9.17 -9.09
C VAL A 56 5.03 -8.43 -8.70
N ALA A 57 3.88 -9.10 -8.70
CA ALA A 57 2.60 -8.50 -8.31
C ALA A 57 2.62 -7.99 -6.86
N MET A 58 3.15 -8.79 -5.93
CA MET A 58 3.34 -8.40 -4.52
C MET A 58 4.21 -7.15 -4.37
N VAL A 59 5.33 -7.09 -5.08
CA VAL A 59 6.22 -5.92 -5.06
C VAL A 59 5.51 -4.69 -5.62
N VAL A 60 4.79 -4.81 -6.74
CA VAL A 60 4.04 -3.70 -7.33
C VAL A 60 2.99 -3.17 -6.37
N VAL A 61 2.17 -4.03 -5.75
CA VAL A 61 1.14 -3.63 -4.78
C VAL A 61 1.76 -2.95 -3.56
N LEU A 62 2.85 -3.49 -3.03
CA LEU A 62 3.56 -2.91 -1.89
C LEU A 62 4.07 -1.50 -2.21
N PHE A 63 4.81 -1.35 -3.31
CA PHE A 63 5.36 -0.06 -3.72
C PHE A 63 4.27 0.94 -4.09
N TRP A 64 3.16 0.47 -4.66
CA TRP A 64 1.99 1.29 -4.94
C TRP A 64 1.40 1.87 -3.63
N CYS A 65 1.17 1.02 -2.63
CA CYS A 65 0.64 1.45 -1.33
C CYS A 65 1.61 2.40 -0.61
N LEU A 66 2.91 2.12 -0.66
CA LEU A 66 3.94 2.98 -0.08
C LEU A 66 4.00 4.35 -0.76
N ASN A 67 3.99 4.39 -2.10
CA ASN A 67 4.01 5.64 -2.85
C ASN A 67 2.77 6.50 -2.56
N GLN A 68 1.59 5.89 -2.48
CA GLN A 68 0.36 6.62 -2.11
C GLN A 68 0.45 7.22 -0.70
N GLN A 69 1.01 6.47 0.25
CA GLN A 69 1.19 7.00 1.61
C GLN A 69 2.25 8.10 1.67
N MET A 70 3.38 7.93 0.98
CA MET A 70 4.40 8.96 0.87
C MET A 70 3.84 10.26 0.28
N ASP A 71 3.04 10.19 -0.79
CA ASP A 71 2.42 11.36 -1.41
C ASP A 71 1.47 12.09 -0.44
N ARG A 72 0.69 11.33 0.36
CA ARG A 72 -0.16 11.91 1.42
C ARG A 72 0.66 12.60 2.51
N TRP A 73 1.77 12.00 2.94
CA TRP A 73 2.68 12.61 3.91
C TRP A 73 3.40 13.85 3.35
N ILE A 74 3.77 13.85 2.08
CA ILE A 74 4.37 15.02 1.41
C ILE A 74 3.34 16.16 1.31
N LYS A 75 2.08 15.85 0.98
CA LYS A 75 0.99 16.83 0.95
C LYS A 75 0.73 17.43 2.33
N HIS A 76 0.74 16.60 3.38
CA HIS A 76 0.66 17.03 4.78
C HIS A 76 1.78 18.00 5.14
N ALA A 77 3.03 17.64 4.87
CA ALA A 77 4.21 18.46 5.16
C ALA A 77 4.22 19.79 4.39
N ARG A 78 3.54 19.85 3.24
CA ARG A 78 3.36 21.08 2.43
C ARG A 78 2.16 21.93 2.86
N GLY A 79 1.45 21.58 3.95
CA GLY A 79 0.27 22.30 4.42
C GLY A 79 -0.94 22.19 3.48
N LYS A 80 -0.96 21.19 2.58
CA LYS A 80 -2.09 20.94 1.69
C LYS A 80 -3.05 19.96 2.38
N PRO A 81 -4.38 20.13 2.21
CA PRO A 81 -5.34 19.19 2.77
C PRO A 81 -5.06 17.77 2.25
N THR A 82 -4.88 16.84 3.20
CA THR A 82 -4.55 15.42 2.97
C THR A 82 -5.78 14.56 2.66
N VAL A 83 -6.96 15.15 2.78
CA VAL A 83 -8.27 14.57 2.50
C VAL A 83 -9.06 15.59 1.67
N GLN A 84 -9.49 15.17 0.49
CA GLN A 84 -10.52 15.84 -0.30
C GLN A 84 -11.73 14.91 -0.36
#